data_AF-A0AAW2QVS1-F1
#
_entry.id   AF-A0AAW2QVS1-F1
#
_cell.length_a   1.000
_cell.length_b   1.000
_cell.length_c   1.000
_cell.angle_alpha   90.00
_cell.angle_beta   90.00
_cell.angle_gamma   90.00
#
_symmetry.space_group_name_H-M   'P 1'
#
loop_
_entity.id
_entity.type
_entity.pdbx_description
1 polymer ?
#
loop_
_entity_poly.entity_id
_entity_poly.type
_entity_poly.pdbx_seq_one_letter_code
_entity_poly.pdbx_strand_id
1 'polypeptide(L)'
;MRVRGVIDGEAVRSREARTQERAEEYACSTSQIEADKLKNWIETDACIDACGLDRSALGISSDSLLESRFVSKLCSQQCYHGCPNVVDLYFNLAAGEGAYLPKLCVAHGAKARREMAEIKSSGYVAPAPELPEYAKGVNFIYAPAPSIAPF
;
A
#
# COMPACT_ATOMS: atom_id res chain seq x y z
N MET A 1 -14.43 42.03 -37.35
CA MET A 1 -13.61 42.93 -38.20
C MET A 1 -12.51 42.11 -38.87
N ARG A 2 -12.34 42.23 -40.19
CA ARG A 2 -11.28 41.54 -40.95
C ARG A 2 -10.15 42.53 -41.17
N VAL A 3 -9.05 42.43 -40.44
CA VAL A 3 -7.91 43.36 -40.59
C VAL A 3 -7.14 42.93 -41.85
N ARG A 4 -7.19 43.76 -42.90
CA ARG A 4 -6.36 43.59 -44.09
C ARG A 4 -5.03 44.31 -43.83
N GLY A 5 -3.96 43.57 -43.63
CA GLY A 5 -2.60 44.10 -43.71
C GLY A 5 -2.11 44.08 -45.16
N VAL A 6 -1.49 45.17 -45.61
CA VAL A 6 -0.81 45.27 -46.91
C VAL A 6 0.68 45.45 -46.62
N ILE A 7 1.50 44.53 -47.11
CA ILE A 7 2.95 44.69 -47.21
C ILE A 7 3.32 44.39 -48.67
N ASP A 8 4.03 45.33 -49.29
CA ASP A 8 4.55 45.25 -50.67
C ASP A 8 3.54 44.83 -51.76
N GLY A 9 2.33 45.37 -51.69
CA GLY A 9 1.38 45.33 -52.81
C GLY A 9 0.68 43.99 -53.07
N GLU A 10 0.94 42.95 -52.27
CA GLU A 10 0.27 41.64 -52.41
C GLU A 10 -0.73 41.40 -51.27
N ALA A 11 -1.96 40.99 -51.63
CA ALA A 11 -3.01 40.70 -50.67
C ALA A 11 -2.74 39.36 -49.98
N VAL A 12 -1.94 39.36 -48.92
CA VAL A 12 -1.67 38.17 -48.12
C VAL A 12 -2.93 37.80 -47.33
N ARG A 13 -3.64 36.77 -47.78
CA ARG A 13 -4.70 36.12 -47.00
C ARG A 13 -4.03 35.35 -45.87
N SER A 14 -4.07 35.91 -44.66
CA SER A 14 -3.71 35.19 -43.44
C SER A 14 -4.51 33.89 -43.38
N ARG A 15 -3.82 32.76 -43.53
CA ARG A 15 -4.39 31.45 -43.20
C ARG A 15 -4.37 31.37 -41.68
N GLU A 16 -5.46 31.78 -41.04
CA GLU A 16 -5.75 31.34 -39.69
C GLU A 16 -5.93 29.82 -39.75
N ALA A 17 -4.93 29.09 -39.26
CA ALA A 17 -5.10 27.68 -38.97
C ALA A 17 -6.21 27.57 -37.93
N ARG A 18 -7.40 27.11 -38.36
CA ARG A 18 -8.42 26.66 -37.42
C ARG A 18 -7.85 25.45 -36.71
N THR A 19 -7.31 25.65 -35.51
CA THR A 19 -7.16 24.60 -34.52
C THR A 19 -8.58 24.14 -34.19
N GLN A 20 -9.03 23.09 -34.87
CA GLN A 20 -10.24 22.39 -34.49
C GLN A 20 -9.88 21.57 -33.26
N GLU A 21 -9.93 22.20 -32.08
CA GLU A 21 -9.97 21.47 -30.82
C GLU A 21 -11.27 20.67 -30.85
N ARG A 22 -11.18 19.40 -31.24
CA ARG A 22 -12.25 18.43 -31.08
C ARG A 22 -12.43 18.26 -29.58
N ALA A 23 -13.33 19.05 -28.98
CA ALA A 23 -13.81 18.80 -27.65
C ALA A 23 -14.50 17.43 -27.67
N GLU A 24 -13.83 16.42 -27.16
CA GLU A 24 -14.43 15.12 -26.92
C GLU A 24 -15.45 15.29 -25.79
N GLU A 25 -16.73 15.22 -26.13
CA GLU A 25 -17.80 15.30 -25.15
C GLU A 25 -17.90 13.94 -24.43
N TYR A 26 -17.26 13.83 -23.27
CA TYR A 26 -17.38 12.65 -22.42
C TYR A 26 -18.77 12.62 -21.79
N ALA A 27 -19.62 11.71 -22.25
CA ALA A 27 -20.92 11.45 -21.64
C ALA A 27 -20.79 10.32 -20.60
N CYS A 28 -21.07 10.62 -19.34
CA CYS A 28 -21.19 9.61 -18.30
C CYS A 28 -22.60 9.01 -18.36
N SER A 29 -22.71 7.69 -18.49
CA SER A 29 -23.98 6.97 -18.45
C SER A 29 -24.05 6.14 -17.17
N THR A 30 -25.15 6.22 -16.44
CA THR A 30 -25.38 5.44 -15.24
C THR A 30 -26.01 4.10 -15.61
N SER A 31 -25.43 2.99 -15.16
CA SER A 31 -26.07 1.68 -15.26
C SER A 31 -27.26 1.58 -14.30
N GLN A 32 -28.14 0.60 -14.53
CA GLN A 32 -29.32 0.34 -13.69
C GLN A 32 -28.99 -0.36 -12.36
N ILE A 33 -27.70 -0.44 -12.01
CA ILE A 33 -27.22 -1.14 -10.83
C ILE A 33 -27.31 -0.17 -9.65
N GLU A 34 -28.27 -0.40 -8.76
CA GLU A 34 -28.43 0.38 -7.53
C GLU A 34 -27.81 -0.37 -6.33
N ALA A 35 -27.05 0.35 -5.51
CA ALA A 35 -26.59 -0.15 -4.22
C ALA A 35 -27.66 0.11 -3.15
N ASP A 36 -28.24 -0.95 -2.59
CA ASP A 36 -29.38 -0.86 -1.66
C ASP A 36 -29.11 -0.10 -0.35
N LYS A 37 -27.85 -0.08 0.14
CA LYS A 37 -27.54 0.31 1.53
C LYS A 37 -26.61 1.51 1.71
N LEU A 38 -25.81 1.86 0.70
CA LEU A 38 -24.77 2.88 0.79
C LEU A 38 -24.91 3.87 -0.37
N LYS A 39 -26.08 4.50 -0.49
CA LYS A 39 -26.36 5.46 -1.55
C LYS A 39 -25.63 6.78 -1.26
N ASN A 40 -24.80 7.23 -2.20
CA ASN A 40 -24.02 8.48 -2.14
C ASN A 40 -22.98 8.57 -1.01
N TRP A 41 -22.53 7.45 -0.43
CA TRP A 41 -21.43 7.48 0.54
C TRP A 41 -20.09 7.44 -0.20
N ILE A 42 -19.32 8.53 -0.11
CA ILE A 42 -17.96 8.62 -0.63
C ILE A 42 -17.02 8.72 0.56
N GLU A 43 -16.01 7.85 0.59
CA GLU A 43 -15.03 7.84 1.68
C GLU A 43 -14.13 9.07 1.62
N THR A 44 -13.94 9.68 2.78
CA THR A 44 -13.12 10.89 2.95
C THR A 44 -11.63 10.56 2.93
N ASP A 45 -10.77 11.56 2.75
CA ASP A 45 -9.31 11.38 2.82
C ASP A 45 -8.87 10.83 4.18
N ALA A 46 -9.51 11.30 5.27
CA ALA A 46 -9.27 10.77 6.60
C ALA A 46 -9.57 9.27 6.71
N CYS A 47 -10.58 8.80 5.99
CA CYS A 47 -10.90 7.37 5.92
C CYS A 47 -9.82 6.60 5.12
N ILE A 48 -9.43 7.11 3.96
CA ILE A 48 -8.35 6.53 3.13
C ILE A 48 -7.06 6.38 3.94
N ASP A 49 -6.66 7.43 4.66
CA ASP A 49 -5.46 7.44 5.52
C ASP A 49 -5.57 6.50 6.73
N ALA A 50 -6.76 6.41 7.34
CA ALA A 50 -7.03 5.51 8.45
C ALA A 50 -6.89 4.04 8.04
N CYS A 51 -7.35 3.70 6.85
CA CYS A 51 -7.24 2.36 6.28
C CYS A 51 -5.88 2.04 5.64
N GLY A 52 -4.97 3.02 5.57
CA GLY A 52 -3.65 2.84 4.95
C GLY A 52 -3.72 2.68 3.43
N LEU A 53 -4.70 3.34 2.80
CA LEU A 53 -4.89 3.39 1.37
C LEU A 53 -4.33 4.68 0.78
N ASP A 54 -4.20 4.72 -0.54
CA ASP A 54 -3.82 5.91 -1.29
C ASP A 54 -4.75 6.07 -2.49
N ARG A 55 -5.26 7.29 -2.71
CA ARG A 55 -6.07 7.62 -3.89
C ARG A 55 -5.28 7.56 -5.19
N SER A 56 -3.95 7.64 -5.11
CA SER A 56 -3.05 7.52 -6.26
C SER A 56 -2.80 6.07 -6.67
N ALA A 57 -3.21 5.09 -5.86
CA ALA A 57 -3.06 3.68 -6.17
C ALA A 57 -3.86 3.32 -7.44
N LEU A 58 -3.18 2.71 -8.41
CA LEU A 58 -3.77 2.33 -9.69
C LEU A 58 -4.49 0.97 -9.65
N GLY A 59 -4.67 0.39 -8.46
CA GLY A 59 -5.33 -0.88 -8.29
C GLY A 59 -5.35 -1.36 -6.85
N ILE A 60 -6.11 -2.44 -6.64
CA ILE A 60 -6.15 -3.19 -5.39
C ILE A 60 -5.37 -4.49 -5.58
N SER A 61 -4.44 -4.77 -4.67
CA SER A 61 -3.80 -6.08 -4.58
C SER A 61 -4.38 -6.83 -3.40
N SER A 62 -4.64 -8.10 -3.62
CA SER A 62 -5.12 -8.99 -2.56
C SER A 62 -3.97 -9.43 -1.64
N ASP A 63 -2.73 -9.43 -2.15
CA ASP A 63 -1.49 -9.63 -1.37
C ASP A 63 -1.33 -8.62 -0.23
N SER A 64 -1.94 -7.44 -0.32
CA SER A 64 -1.90 -6.45 0.77
C SER A 64 -2.46 -7.01 2.08
N LEU A 65 -3.39 -7.99 2.03
CA LEU A 65 -3.90 -8.68 3.23
C LEU A 65 -2.85 -9.57 3.91
N LEU A 66 -1.73 -9.85 3.27
CA LEU A 66 -0.58 -10.56 3.87
C LEU A 66 0.38 -9.59 4.57
N GLU A 67 0.32 -8.30 4.26
CA GLU A 67 1.18 -7.28 4.85
C GLU A 67 0.69 -6.87 6.24
N SER A 68 1.46 -7.19 7.28
CA SER A 68 1.10 -6.87 8.68
C SER A 68 0.81 -5.38 8.91
N ARG A 69 1.54 -4.48 8.23
CA ARG A 69 1.32 -3.02 8.34
C ARG A 69 -0.04 -2.60 7.77
N PHE A 70 -0.39 -3.12 6.60
CA PHE A 70 -1.68 -2.84 5.96
C PHE A 70 -2.83 -3.40 6.80
N VAL A 71 -2.74 -4.67 7.22
CA VAL A 71 -3.76 -5.31 8.07
C VAL A 71 -3.94 -4.56 9.40
N SER A 72 -2.87 -4.04 9.99
CA SER A 72 -2.95 -3.22 11.21
C SER A 72 -3.80 -1.96 11.01
N LYS A 73 -3.61 -1.26 9.89
CA LYS A 73 -4.38 -0.07 9.52
C LYS A 73 -5.82 -0.41 9.17
N LEU A 74 -6.04 -1.42 8.34
CA LEU A 74 -7.36 -1.90 7.93
C LEU A 74 -8.20 -2.36 9.13
N CYS A 75 -7.59 -3.06 10.09
CA CYS A 75 -8.24 -3.54 11.30
C CYS A 75 -8.25 -2.52 12.46
N SER A 76 -7.74 -1.31 12.24
CA SER A 76 -7.85 -0.22 13.22
C SER A 76 -9.31 0.16 13.45
N GLN A 77 -9.64 0.65 14.64
CA GLN A 77 -11.01 1.06 14.97
C GLN A 77 -11.51 2.19 14.05
N GLN A 78 -10.61 3.09 13.64
CA GLN A 78 -10.93 4.21 12.75
C GLN A 78 -11.34 3.71 11.36
N CYS A 79 -10.62 2.72 10.81
CA CYS A 79 -10.98 2.15 9.50
C CYS A 79 -12.18 1.20 9.63
N TYR A 80 -12.08 0.19 10.51
CA TYR A 80 -13.02 -0.93 10.55
C TYR A 80 -14.46 -0.51 10.86
N HIS A 81 -14.65 0.57 11.63
CA HIS A 81 -15.98 1.12 11.97
C HIS A 81 -16.29 2.45 11.30
N GLY A 82 -15.30 3.14 10.74
CA GLY A 82 -15.47 4.48 10.14
C GLY A 82 -15.55 4.49 8.62
N CYS A 83 -15.18 3.39 7.96
CA CYS A 83 -15.00 3.31 6.51
C CYS A 83 -15.78 2.14 5.90
N PRO A 84 -17.13 2.20 5.86
CA PRO A 84 -17.97 1.07 5.45
C PRO A 84 -17.65 0.56 4.03
N ASN A 85 -17.37 1.43 3.07
CA ASN A 85 -17.11 1.00 1.69
C ASN A 85 -15.73 0.33 1.56
N VAL A 86 -14.72 0.83 2.26
CA VAL A 86 -13.38 0.21 2.25
C VAL A 86 -13.43 -1.15 2.91
N VAL A 87 -14.09 -1.24 4.07
CA VAL A 87 -14.18 -2.49 4.84
C VAL A 87 -14.98 -3.54 4.06
N ASP A 88 -16.08 -3.16 3.43
CA ASP A 88 -16.87 -4.08 2.58
C ASP A 88 -16.04 -4.58 1.38
N LEU A 89 -15.31 -3.69 0.71
CA LEU A 89 -14.43 -4.06 -0.40
C LEU A 89 -13.40 -5.12 0.02
N TYR A 90 -12.67 -4.88 1.12
CA TYR A 90 -11.65 -5.83 1.60
C TYR A 90 -12.25 -7.08 2.25
N PHE A 91 -13.46 -7.00 2.78
CA PHE A 91 -14.19 -8.17 3.27
C PHE A 91 -14.49 -9.13 2.12
N ASN A 92 -15.02 -8.60 1.01
CA ASN A 92 -15.33 -9.37 -0.17
C ASN A 92 -14.06 -9.86 -0.89
N LEU A 93 -13.01 -9.04 -0.94
CA LEU A 93 -11.71 -9.45 -1.48
C LEU A 93 -11.13 -10.63 -0.70
N ALA A 94 -11.09 -10.54 0.63
CA ALA A 94 -10.65 -11.62 1.49
C ALA A 94 -11.48 -12.89 1.30
N ALA A 95 -12.81 -12.76 1.21
CA ALA A 95 -13.70 -13.89 0.95
C ALA A 95 -13.42 -14.56 -0.41
N GLY A 96 -13.13 -13.75 -1.44
CA GLY A 96 -12.71 -14.22 -2.76
C GLY A 96 -11.40 -15.02 -2.73
N GLU A 97 -10.52 -14.73 -1.77
CA GLU A 97 -9.27 -15.49 -1.53
C GLU A 97 -9.44 -16.67 -0.56
N GLY A 98 -10.66 -16.93 -0.08
CA GLY A 98 -10.91 -17.96 0.93
C GLY A 98 -10.51 -17.57 2.36
N ALA A 99 -10.21 -16.30 2.60
CA ALA A 99 -9.98 -15.73 3.92
C ALA A 99 -11.26 -15.10 4.50
N TYR A 100 -11.26 -14.84 5.81
CA TYR A 100 -12.36 -14.15 6.49
C TYR A 100 -11.80 -12.97 7.26
N LEU A 101 -12.10 -11.75 6.78
CA LEU A 101 -11.49 -10.51 7.29
C LEU A 101 -11.65 -10.33 8.81
N PRO A 102 -12.81 -10.60 9.45
CA PRO A 102 -12.91 -10.48 10.91
C PRO A 102 -11.99 -11.45 11.67
N LYS A 103 -11.81 -12.67 11.16
CA LYS A 103 -10.84 -13.63 11.74
C LYS A 103 -9.41 -13.14 11.56
N LEU A 104 -9.09 -12.54 10.41
CA LEU A 104 -7.79 -11.93 10.15
C LEU A 104 -7.49 -10.81 11.15
N CYS A 105 -8.45 -9.91 11.39
CA CYS A 105 -8.28 -8.81 12.36
C CYS A 105 -8.11 -9.30 13.80
N VAL A 106 -8.84 -10.33 14.23
CA VAL A 106 -8.65 -10.94 15.56
C VAL A 106 -7.27 -11.58 15.68
N ALA A 107 -6.84 -12.32 14.65
CA ALA A 107 -5.53 -12.96 14.62
C ALA A 107 -4.37 -11.94 14.62
N HIS A 108 -4.53 -10.82 13.92
CA HIS A 108 -3.57 -9.72 13.92
C HIS A 108 -3.45 -9.06 15.29
N GLY A 109 -4.57 -8.74 15.95
CA GLY A 109 -4.56 -8.20 17.32
C GLY A 109 -3.93 -9.15 18.35
N ALA A 110 -4.07 -10.47 18.17
CA ALA A 110 -3.38 -11.46 18.99
C ALA A 110 -1.86 -11.54 18.71
N LYS A 111 -1.44 -11.35 17.45
CA LYS A 111 -0.02 -11.28 17.07
C LYS A 111 0.65 -10.00 17.55
N ALA A 112 -0.02 -8.85 17.52
CA ALA A 112 0.49 -7.61 18.11
C ALA A 112 0.79 -7.76 19.62
N ARG A 113 -0.02 -8.54 20.34
CA ARG A 113 0.25 -8.89 21.75
C ARG A 113 1.46 -9.82 21.93
N ARG A 114 1.82 -10.62 20.92
CA ARG A 114 3.03 -11.46 20.94
C ARG A 114 4.28 -10.68 20.51
N GLU A 115 4.16 -9.71 19.60
CA GLU A 115 5.26 -8.80 19.26
C GLU A 115 5.72 -7.95 20.46
N MET A 116 4.81 -7.66 21.40
CA MET A 116 5.18 -6.99 22.68
C MET A 116 5.82 -7.92 23.72
N ALA A 117 5.96 -9.23 23.46
CA ALA A 117 6.42 -10.20 24.45
C ALA A 117 7.90 -10.63 24.31
N GLU A 118 8.61 -10.29 23.22
CA GLU A 118 9.94 -10.85 22.99
C GLU A 118 10.96 -9.83 22.51
N ILE A 119 11.49 -9.01 23.43
CA ILE A 119 12.93 -8.70 23.46
C ILE A 119 13.39 -8.60 24.93
N LYS A 120 13.55 -9.75 25.58
CA LYS A 120 14.52 -9.88 26.67
C LYS A 120 15.66 -10.73 26.14
N SER A 121 16.67 -10.07 25.58
CA SER A 121 17.96 -10.69 25.26
C SER A 121 18.60 -11.12 26.58
N SER A 122 18.38 -12.36 27.00
CA SER A 122 19.23 -12.97 28.02
C SER A 122 20.49 -13.42 27.30
N GLY A 123 21.55 -12.63 27.39
CA GLY A 123 22.89 -13.02 26.97
C GLY A 123 23.38 -14.19 27.82
N TYR A 124 22.95 -15.40 27.48
CA TYR A 124 23.45 -16.64 28.03
C TYR A 124 24.48 -17.21 27.05
N VAL A 125 25.76 -16.97 27.37
CA VAL A 125 26.87 -17.64 26.71
C VAL A 125 27.03 -19.01 27.35
N ALA A 126 26.83 -20.07 26.56
CA ALA A 126 27.15 -21.42 27.01
C ALA A 126 28.67 -21.55 27.22
N PRO A 127 29.15 -22.11 28.34
CA PRO A 127 30.57 -22.39 28.50
C PRO A 127 31.01 -23.38 27.42
N ALA A 128 32.16 -23.12 26.81
CA ALA A 128 32.72 -23.94 25.75
C ALA A 128 32.91 -25.39 26.24
N PRO A 129 32.68 -26.41 25.39
CA PRO A 129 32.96 -27.79 25.75
C PRO A 129 34.45 -27.96 26.06
N GLU A 130 34.77 -28.52 27.21
CA GLU A 130 36.14 -28.87 27.56
C GLU A 130 36.65 -29.92 26.57
N LEU A 131 37.70 -29.55 25.82
CA LEU A 131 38.35 -30.44 24.87
C LEU A 131 38.98 -31.63 25.62
N PRO A 132 38.87 -32.86 25.11
CA PRO A 132 39.59 -34.00 25.68
C PRO A 132 41.11 -33.76 25.64
N GLU A 133 41.82 -34.26 26.65
CA GLU A 133 43.26 -34.05 26.89
C GLU A 133 44.21 -34.38 25.72
N TYR A 134 43.74 -34.97 24.62
CA TYR A 134 44.58 -35.33 23.46
C TYR A 134 44.90 -34.16 22.50
N ALA A 135 44.31 -32.97 22.69
CA ALA A 135 44.51 -31.83 21.79
C ALA A 135 45.63 -30.85 22.22
N LYS A 136 46.55 -31.25 23.12
CA LYS A 136 47.77 -30.48 23.43
C LYS A 136 48.74 -30.53 22.24
N GLY A 137 48.52 -29.70 21.22
CA GLY A 137 49.46 -29.57 20.12
C GLY A 137 48.99 -28.83 18.86
N VAL A 138 47.74 -28.40 18.79
CA VAL A 138 47.21 -27.69 17.61
C VAL A 138 46.92 -26.24 17.95
N ASN A 139 47.75 -25.33 17.43
CA ASN A 139 47.49 -23.90 17.44
C ASN A 139 46.33 -23.60 16.47
N PHE A 140 45.11 -23.59 16.99
CA PHE A 140 43.99 -22.99 16.27
C PHE A 140 44.12 -21.48 16.36
N ILE A 141 44.55 -20.87 15.26
CA ILE A 141 44.44 -19.42 15.08
C ILE A 141 42.95 -19.13 14.96
N TYR A 142 42.39 -18.54 16.01
CA TYR A 142 41.02 -18.05 15.99
C TYR A 142 40.95 -16.89 14.99
N ALA A 143 40.29 -17.11 13.85
CA ALA A 143 39.94 -16.01 12.96
C ALA A 143 38.81 -15.21 13.63
N PRO A 144 38.96 -13.89 13.85
CA PRO A 144 37.85 -13.08 14.33
C PRO A 144 36.75 -13.07 13.26
N ALA A 145 35.50 -13.25 13.71
CA ALA A 145 34.34 -13.14 12.83
C ALA A 145 34.29 -11.73 12.20
N PRO A 146 34.01 -11.61 10.90
CA PRO A 146 33.90 -10.31 10.26
C PRO A 146 32.69 -9.55 10.84
N SER A 147 32.94 -8.36 11.39
CA SER A 147 31.91 -7.42 11.81
C SER A 147 31.19 -6.86 10.59
N ILE A 148 29.90 -7.16 10.46
CA ILE A 148 29.02 -6.55 9.45
C ILE A 148 28.71 -5.13 9.91
N ALA A 149 29.15 -4.13 9.14
CA ALA A 149 28.79 -2.74 9.36
C ALA A 149 27.34 -2.48 8.92
N PRO A 150 26.56 -1.66 9.64
CA PRO A 150 25.21 -1.29 9.22
C PRO A 150 25.26 -0.30 8.05
N PHE A 151 24.40 -0.52 7.05
CA PHE A 151 23.93 0.50 6.12
C PHE A 151 22.56 0.98 6.57
#